data_AF-A0A847E732-F1
#
_entry.id   AF-A0A847E732-F1
#
_cell.length_a   1.000
_cell.length_b   1.000
_cell.length_c   1.000
_cell.angle_alpha   90.00
_cell.angle_beta   90.00
_cell.angle_gamma   90.00
#
_symmetry.space_group_name_H-M   'P 1'
#
loop_
_entity.id
_entity.type
_entity.pdbx_description
1 polymer ?
#
loop_
_entity_poly.entity_id
_entity_poly.type
_entity_poly.pdbx_seq_one_letter_code
_entity_poly.pdbx_strand_id
1 'polypeptide(L)'
;MKKFSVAILLVLSLFVFTSYAASLKVGDKIGDFKLNDALNDKVYSLSSPEFAGKVVYMVYASSSSTDDNDHVTAALKANKDVERLKAEKKYAGLGIGNLKDSAVPNFMIKQIAKRKQKSSGSIILLDPDFTIGNLVGAPHKIATSVLIDKNRVVRYIYSGKTPEANIPQIIELIKKYSEAK
;
A
#
# COMPACT_ATOMS: atom_id res chain seq x y z
N MET A 1 58.82 6.41 13.20
CA MET A 1 57.89 5.77 12.23
C MET A 1 56.64 5.31 12.97
N LYS A 2 55.70 6.23 13.24
CA LYS A 2 54.54 5.96 14.13
C LYS A 2 53.40 6.96 13.88
N LYS A 3 53.17 7.28 12.60
CA LYS A 3 52.10 8.20 12.17
C LYS A 3 51.33 7.72 10.93
N PHE A 4 51.76 6.61 10.31
CA PHE A 4 51.11 6.04 9.13
C PHE A 4 50.03 5.00 9.44
N SER A 5 49.95 4.51 10.69
CA SER A 5 49.01 3.44 11.04
C SER A 5 47.59 3.92 11.39
N VAL A 6 47.39 5.23 11.62
CA VAL A 6 46.07 5.77 12.02
C VAL A 6 45.23 6.18 10.80
N ALA A 7 45.85 6.50 9.67
CA ALA A 7 45.14 6.96 8.48
C ALA A 7 44.41 5.84 7.73
N ILE A 8 44.85 4.58 7.85
CA ILE A 8 44.23 3.44 7.15
C ILE A 8 42.97 2.93 7.87
N LEU A 9 42.84 3.16 9.19
CA LEU A 9 41.67 2.71 9.95
C LEU A 9 40.44 3.64 9.79
N LEU A 10 40.65 4.90 9.39
CA LEU A 10 39.57 5.89 9.22
C LEU A 10 38.86 5.80 7.85
N VAL A 11 39.49 5.16 6.86
CA VAL A 11 38.93 5.03 5.50
C VAL A 11 37.96 3.84 5.40
N LEU A 12 38.08 2.83 6.28
CA LEU A 12 37.15 1.69 6.30
C LEU A 12 35.79 1.97 6.95
N SER A 13 35.63 3.06 7.69
CA SER A 13 34.36 3.43 8.34
C SER A 13 33.39 4.23 7.44
N LEU A 14 33.75 4.48 6.19
CA LEU A 14 32.90 5.19 5.22
C LEU A 14 32.10 4.29 4.28
N PHE A 15 32.04 2.98 4.56
CA PHE A 15 30.98 2.15 4.00
C PHE A 15 29.65 2.54 4.65
N VAL A 16 29.06 3.62 4.13
CA VAL A 16 27.64 3.89 4.26
C VAL A 16 26.98 2.65 3.67
N PHE A 17 26.46 1.77 4.52
CA PHE A 17 25.57 0.72 4.07
C PHE A 17 24.38 1.44 3.44
N THR A 18 24.39 1.57 2.12
CA THR A 18 23.18 1.83 1.37
C THR A 18 22.32 0.60 1.57
N SER A 19 21.52 0.63 2.64
CA SER A 19 20.44 -0.32 2.83
C SER A 19 19.49 -0.09 1.66
N TYR A 20 19.69 -0.83 0.57
CA TYR A 20 18.64 -1.02 -0.40
C TYR A 20 17.49 -1.64 0.38
N ALA A 21 16.42 -0.86 0.57
CA ALA A 21 15.22 -1.34 1.22
C ALA A 21 14.78 -2.58 0.45
N ALA A 22 14.91 -3.75 1.07
CA ALA A 22 14.45 -4.99 0.48
C ALA A 22 12.95 -4.86 0.19
N SER A 23 12.51 -5.45 -0.93
CA SER A 23 11.08 -5.45 -1.27
C SER A 23 10.28 -6.08 -0.13
N LEU A 24 9.19 -5.41 0.26
CA LEU A 24 8.38 -5.76 1.41
C LEU A 24 7.80 -7.17 1.22
N LYS A 25 7.96 -8.03 2.22
CA LYS A 25 7.46 -9.43 2.16
C LYS A 25 6.46 -9.72 3.26
N VAL A 26 5.72 -10.81 3.10
CA VAL A 26 4.80 -11.32 4.12
C VAL A 26 5.56 -11.54 5.44
N GLY A 27 5.01 -11.00 6.53
CA GLY A 27 5.62 -11.03 7.86
C GLY A 27 6.35 -9.73 8.24
N ASP A 28 6.70 -8.88 7.28
CA ASP A 28 7.34 -7.60 7.57
C ASP A 28 6.33 -6.58 8.09
N LYS A 29 6.83 -5.62 8.89
CA LYS A 29 6.06 -4.44 9.25
C LYS A 29 6.20 -3.37 8.18
N ILE A 30 5.08 -2.84 7.72
CA ILE A 30 5.07 -1.69 6.83
C ILE A 30 5.36 -0.40 7.61
N GLY A 31 6.21 0.46 7.03
CA GLY A 31 6.46 1.81 7.54
C GLY A 31 5.23 2.71 7.46
N ASP A 32 5.29 3.87 8.11
CA ASP A 32 4.25 4.88 7.97
C ASP A 32 4.48 5.76 6.73
N PHE A 33 3.42 6.44 6.29
CA PHE A 33 3.46 7.38 5.17
C PHE A 33 2.54 8.57 5.44
N LYS A 34 2.65 9.61 4.63
CA LYS A 34 1.68 10.72 4.60
C LYS A 34 1.37 11.05 3.16
N LEU A 35 0.14 10.81 2.73
CA LEU A 35 -0.33 11.14 1.39
C LEU A 35 -1.67 11.84 1.45
N ASN A 36 -1.90 12.67 0.43
CA ASN A 36 -3.16 13.38 0.27
C ASN A 36 -4.18 12.50 -0.44
N ASP A 37 -5.43 12.62 -0.03
CA ASP A 37 -6.55 12.02 -0.76
C ASP A 37 -6.85 12.76 -2.07
N ALA A 38 -7.65 12.11 -2.91
CA ALA A 38 -8.04 12.71 -4.18
C ALA A 38 -9.09 13.83 -4.03
N LEU A 39 -9.97 13.79 -3.03
CA LEU A 39 -11.14 14.69 -2.95
C LEU A 39 -10.78 16.09 -2.50
N ASN A 40 -10.19 16.22 -1.31
CA ASN A 40 -10.03 17.48 -0.60
C ASN A 40 -8.60 17.71 -0.10
N ASP A 41 -7.63 16.93 -0.60
CA ASP A 41 -6.23 16.98 -0.21
C ASP A 41 -6.04 16.75 1.30
N LYS A 42 -6.95 15.98 1.92
CA LYS A 42 -6.81 15.58 3.32
C LYS A 42 -5.64 14.61 3.43
N VAL A 43 -4.75 14.85 4.40
CA VAL A 43 -3.59 13.99 4.68
C VAL A 43 -4.05 12.73 5.42
N TYR A 44 -3.59 11.58 4.93
CA TYR A 44 -3.80 10.27 5.53
C TYR A 44 -2.48 9.54 5.76
N SER A 45 -2.48 8.71 6.79
CA SER A 45 -1.42 7.76 7.14
C SER A 45 -2.03 6.46 7.65
N LEU A 46 -1.25 5.39 7.87
CA LEU A 46 -1.78 4.18 8.53
C LEU A 46 -2.15 4.43 10.00
N SER A 47 -1.74 5.56 10.56
CA SER A 47 -2.14 6.04 11.89
C SER A 47 -3.48 6.77 11.89
N SER A 48 -4.04 7.12 10.72
CA SER A 48 -5.33 7.81 10.63
C SER A 48 -6.48 6.94 11.19
N PRO A 49 -7.49 7.51 11.85
CA PRO A 49 -8.63 6.76 12.44
C PRO A 49 -9.37 5.84 11.45
N GLU A 50 -9.28 6.14 10.16
CA GLU A 50 -9.86 5.36 9.08
C GLU A 50 -9.16 4.01 8.89
N PHE A 51 -7.90 3.87 9.31
CA PHE A 51 -7.07 2.67 9.12
C PHE A 51 -6.47 2.10 10.41
N ALA A 52 -6.23 2.95 11.42
CA ALA A 52 -5.60 2.57 12.67
C ALA A 52 -6.38 1.44 13.37
N GLY A 53 -5.66 0.37 13.74
CA GLY A 53 -6.23 -0.80 14.41
C GLY A 53 -7.10 -1.70 13.54
N LYS A 54 -7.13 -1.49 12.22
CA LYS A 54 -7.93 -2.28 11.26
C LYS A 54 -7.05 -3.13 10.38
N VAL A 55 -7.63 -4.18 9.82
CA VAL A 55 -7.06 -4.82 8.64
C VAL A 55 -7.28 -3.90 7.43
N VAL A 56 -6.23 -3.64 6.66
CA VAL A 56 -6.27 -2.77 5.48
C VAL A 56 -5.91 -3.57 4.24
N TYR A 57 -6.81 -3.60 3.26
CA TYR A 57 -6.50 -4.06 1.91
C TYR A 57 -6.16 -2.85 1.04
N MET A 58 -4.88 -2.71 0.72
CA MET A 58 -4.33 -1.61 -0.07
C MET A 58 -4.13 -2.05 -1.52
N VAL A 59 -4.65 -1.27 -2.46
CA VAL A 59 -4.48 -1.48 -3.90
C VAL A 59 -3.70 -0.30 -4.49
N TYR A 60 -2.47 -0.56 -4.88
CA TYR A 60 -1.65 0.34 -5.68
C TYR A 60 -1.97 0.15 -7.17
N ALA A 61 -2.46 1.20 -7.82
CA ALA A 61 -2.80 1.16 -9.23
C ALA A 61 -1.55 1.15 -10.12
N SER A 62 -1.61 0.44 -11.25
CA SER A 62 -0.62 0.60 -12.31
C SER A 62 -0.77 1.98 -12.95
N SER A 63 0.26 2.42 -13.68
CA SER A 63 0.16 3.67 -14.43
C SER A 63 -0.52 3.52 -15.80
N SER A 64 -0.76 2.27 -16.23
CA SER A 64 -1.43 1.94 -17.49
C SER A 64 -2.91 1.57 -17.32
N SER A 65 -3.35 1.20 -16.12
CA SER A 65 -4.71 0.76 -15.84
C SER A 65 -5.12 1.10 -14.40
N THR A 66 -6.31 1.68 -14.25
CA THR A 66 -6.85 2.02 -12.93
C THR A 66 -7.62 0.88 -12.28
N ASP A 67 -7.86 -0.21 -13.02
CA ASP A 67 -8.90 -1.19 -12.69
C ASP A 67 -8.34 -2.62 -12.57
N ASP A 68 -7.01 -2.77 -12.58
CA ASP A 68 -6.32 -4.08 -12.54
C ASP A 68 -6.77 -4.99 -11.39
N ASN A 69 -7.22 -4.41 -10.28
CA ASN A 69 -7.66 -5.14 -9.08
C ASN A 69 -9.10 -4.80 -8.66
N ASP A 70 -9.90 -4.25 -9.57
CA ASP A 70 -11.31 -3.91 -9.29
C ASP A 70 -12.16 -5.16 -9.08
N HIS A 71 -11.85 -6.26 -9.76
CA HIS A 71 -12.51 -7.55 -9.55
C HIS A 71 -12.33 -8.07 -8.12
N VAL A 72 -11.14 -7.90 -7.52
CA VAL A 72 -10.92 -8.25 -6.11
C VAL A 72 -11.75 -7.34 -5.21
N THR A 73 -11.71 -6.03 -5.43
CA THR A 73 -12.48 -5.06 -4.62
C THR A 73 -13.99 -5.34 -4.70
N ALA A 74 -14.50 -5.69 -5.89
CA ALA A 74 -15.88 -6.08 -6.10
C ALA A 74 -16.23 -7.38 -5.36
N ALA A 75 -15.37 -8.39 -5.42
CA ALA A 75 -15.57 -9.65 -4.70
C ALA A 75 -15.57 -9.46 -3.17
N LEU A 76 -14.68 -8.61 -2.64
CA LEU A 76 -14.66 -8.24 -1.22
C LEU A 76 -15.95 -7.52 -0.81
N LYS A 77 -16.46 -6.59 -1.65
CA LYS A 77 -17.73 -5.90 -1.40
C LYS A 77 -18.95 -6.82 -1.52
N ALA A 78 -18.89 -7.86 -2.33
CA ALA A 78 -19.95 -8.86 -2.45
C ALA A 78 -19.97 -9.87 -1.29
N ASN A 79 -18.87 -9.98 -0.54
CA ASN A 79 -18.76 -10.90 0.58
C ASN A 79 -19.38 -10.30 1.85
N LYS A 80 -20.45 -10.95 2.36
CA LYS A 80 -21.20 -10.49 3.54
C LYS A 80 -20.36 -10.38 4.81
N ASP A 81 -19.40 -11.29 5.03
CA ASP A 81 -18.53 -11.25 6.20
C ASP A 81 -17.58 -10.06 6.15
N VAL A 82 -17.00 -9.79 4.98
CA VAL A 82 -16.08 -8.65 4.78
C VAL A 82 -16.84 -7.33 4.94
N GLU A 83 -18.04 -7.20 4.38
CA GLU A 83 -18.86 -6.01 4.57
C GLU A 83 -19.33 -5.83 6.02
N ARG A 84 -19.64 -6.92 6.74
CA ARG A 84 -19.88 -6.87 8.19
C ARG A 84 -18.66 -6.34 8.93
N LEU A 85 -17.47 -6.87 8.66
CA LEU A 85 -16.22 -6.42 9.29
C LEU A 85 -15.90 -4.95 8.98
N LYS A 86 -16.24 -4.48 7.77
CA LYS A 86 -16.17 -3.06 7.40
C LYS A 86 -17.11 -2.20 8.25
N ALA A 87 -18.37 -2.63 8.41
CA ALA A 87 -19.37 -1.93 9.23
C ALA A 87 -18.97 -1.89 10.72
N GLU A 88 -18.36 -2.96 11.23
CA GLU A 88 -17.78 -3.03 12.58
C GLU A 88 -16.46 -2.25 12.73
N LYS A 89 -16.00 -1.56 11.68
CA LYS A 89 -14.73 -0.80 11.64
C LYS A 89 -13.49 -1.65 11.92
N LYS A 90 -13.51 -2.94 11.55
CA LYS A 90 -12.38 -3.88 11.67
C LYS A 90 -11.61 -4.10 10.37
N TYR A 91 -12.19 -3.68 9.25
CA TYR A 91 -11.62 -3.78 7.91
C TYR A 91 -11.79 -2.46 7.15
N ALA A 92 -10.79 -2.09 6.33
CA ALA A 92 -10.86 -0.96 5.42
C ALA A 92 -10.18 -1.28 4.08
N GLY A 93 -10.78 -0.82 2.99
CA GLY A 93 -10.13 -0.77 1.68
C GLY A 93 -9.43 0.57 1.48
N LEU A 94 -8.28 0.56 0.80
CA LEU A 94 -7.46 1.74 0.51
C LEU A 94 -6.94 1.67 -0.93
N GLY A 95 -7.26 2.67 -1.75
CA GLY A 95 -6.69 2.80 -3.09
C GLY A 95 -5.51 3.77 -3.10
N ILE A 96 -4.50 3.50 -3.92
CA ILE A 96 -3.35 4.39 -4.14
C ILE A 96 -3.19 4.61 -5.65
N GLY A 97 -3.30 5.87 -6.09
CA GLY A 97 -3.04 6.26 -7.47
C GLY A 97 -1.58 6.62 -7.68
N ASN A 98 -0.90 5.93 -8.60
CA ASN A 98 0.46 6.25 -9.03
C ASN A 98 0.44 7.47 -9.96
N LEU A 99 1.05 8.58 -9.53
CA LEU A 99 1.20 9.79 -10.35
C LEU A 99 2.58 9.85 -11.01
N LYS A 100 3.60 9.22 -10.41
CA LYS A 100 4.99 9.31 -10.84
C LYS A 100 5.24 8.70 -12.22
N ASP A 101 4.66 7.53 -12.47
CA ASP A 101 4.93 6.74 -13.69
C ASP A 101 3.88 6.91 -14.78
N SER A 102 2.94 7.85 -14.58
CA SER A 102 1.83 8.07 -15.48
C SER A 102 2.23 8.93 -16.67
N ALA A 103 1.86 8.47 -17.87
CA ALA A 103 1.91 9.29 -19.08
C ALA A 103 0.75 10.31 -19.14
N VAL A 104 -0.26 10.14 -18.28
CA VAL A 104 -1.43 11.02 -18.17
C VAL A 104 -1.14 12.16 -17.18
N PRO A 105 -1.55 13.41 -17.47
CA PRO A 105 -1.39 14.53 -16.56
C PRO A 105 -2.04 14.31 -15.18
N ASN A 106 -1.37 14.77 -14.11
CA ASN A 106 -1.80 14.57 -12.72
C ASN A 106 -3.23 15.05 -12.41
N PHE A 107 -3.70 16.13 -13.05
CA PHE A 107 -5.06 16.63 -12.83
C PHE A 107 -6.13 15.64 -13.31
N MET A 108 -5.86 14.90 -14.39
CA MET A 108 -6.77 13.87 -14.90
C MET A 108 -6.80 12.66 -13.98
N ILE A 109 -5.64 12.21 -13.50
CA ILE A 109 -5.54 11.12 -12.51
C ILE A 109 -6.32 11.48 -11.25
N LYS A 110 -6.12 12.70 -10.73
CA LYS A 110 -6.89 13.22 -9.59
C LYS A 110 -8.39 13.19 -9.86
N GLN A 111 -8.85 13.58 -11.06
CA GLN A 111 -10.28 13.53 -11.40
C GLN A 111 -10.83 12.10 -11.44
N ILE A 112 -10.09 11.14 -11.99
CA ILE A 112 -10.48 9.71 -12.01
C ILE A 112 -10.56 9.17 -10.58
N ALA A 113 -9.53 9.43 -9.77
CA ALA A 113 -9.50 9.05 -8.36
C ALA A 113 -10.67 9.66 -7.59
N LYS A 114 -11.00 10.94 -7.79
CA LYS A 114 -12.18 11.60 -7.21
C LYS A 114 -13.48 10.87 -7.55
N ARG A 115 -13.68 10.46 -8.82
CA ARG A 115 -14.89 9.73 -9.26
C ARG A 115 -14.97 8.35 -8.62
N LYS A 116 -13.85 7.63 -8.56
CA LYS A 116 -13.77 6.28 -7.98
C LYS A 116 -13.96 6.29 -6.47
N GLN A 117 -13.37 7.26 -5.77
CA GLN A 117 -13.58 7.46 -4.33
C GLN A 117 -15.06 7.77 -4.00
N LYS A 118 -15.72 8.64 -4.78
CA LYS A 118 -17.16 8.94 -4.61
C LYS A 118 -18.08 7.75 -4.85
N SER A 119 -17.79 6.91 -5.86
CA SER A 119 -18.64 5.78 -6.23
C SER A 119 -18.40 4.52 -5.38
N SER A 120 -17.16 4.26 -4.97
CA SER A 120 -16.80 3.09 -4.17
C SER A 120 -16.97 3.29 -2.67
N GLY A 121 -16.88 4.54 -2.19
CA GLY A 121 -16.80 4.88 -0.77
C GLY A 121 -15.46 4.53 -0.11
N SER A 122 -14.47 4.06 -0.88
CA SER A 122 -13.11 3.80 -0.41
C SER A 122 -12.25 5.06 -0.53
N ILE A 123 -11.34 5.27 0.43
CA ILE A 123 -10.37 6.37 0.36
C ILE A 123 -9.35 6.05 -0.73
N ILE A 124 -9.06 7.03 -1.59
CA ILE A 124 -8.03 6.93 -2.62
C ILE A 124 -6.99 8.03 -2.38
N LEU A 125 -5.76 7.62 -2.12
CA LEU A 125 -4.63 8.52 -1.94
C LEU A 125 -3.86 8.68 -3.25
N LEU A 126 -3.21 9.81 -3.42
CA LEU A 126 -2.37 10.10 -4.58
C LEU A 126 -0.91 10.02 -4.18
N ASP A 127 -0.11 9.26 -4.95
CA ASP A 127 1.32 9.03 -4.70
C ASP A 127 2.18 9.74 -5.77
N PRO A 128 2.45 11.06 -5.61
CA PRO A 128 3.22 11.85 -6.58
C PRO A 128 4.68 11.40 -6.72
N ASP A 129 5.26 10.91 -5.64
CA ASP A 129 6.70 10.67 -5.53
C ASP A 129 7.06 9.17 -5.47
N PHE A 130 6.11 8.29 -5.77
CA PHE A 130 6.29 6.84 -5.68
C PHE A 130 6.66 6.39 -4.25
N THR A 131 6.19 7.12 -3.24
CA THR A 131 6.46 6.87 -1.82
C THR A 131 5.89 5.53 -1.39
N ILE A 132 4.63 5.24 -1.74
CA ILE A 132 4.02 3.94 -1.42
C ILE A 132 4.60 2.86 -2.32
N GLY A 133 4.85 3.18 -3.58
CA GLY A 133 5.50 2.25 -4.52
C GLY A 133 6.81 1.70 -3.95
N ASN A 134 7.69 2.58 -3.46
CA ASN A 134 8.92 2.19 -2.77
C ASN A 134 8.66 1.43 -1.47
N LEU A 135 7.69 1.88 -0.66
CA LEU A 135 7.38 1.29 0.64
C LEU A 135 6.92 -0.17 0.54
N VAL A 136 6.14 -0.50 -0.49
CA VAL A 136 5.62 -1.86 -0.72
C VAL A 136 6.47 -2.65 -1.70
N GLY A 137 7.51 -2.04 -2.28
CA GLY A 137 8.33 -2.66 -3.32
C GLY A 137 7.56 -2.91 -4.63
N ALA A 138 6.60 -2.07 -4.96
CA ALA A 138 5.84 -2.16 -6.21
C ALA A 138 6.77 -1.92 -7.40
N PRO A 139 6.78 -2.79 -8.42
CA PRO A 139 7.48 -2.51 -9.66
C PRO A 139 6.85 -1.29 -10.35
N HIS A 140 7.68 -0.44 -10.95
CA HIS A 140 7.21 0.71 -11.72
C HIS A 140 6.18 0.29 -12.77
N LYS A 141 5.12 1.09 -12.90
CA LYS A 141 3.99 0.85 -13.84
C LYS A 141 3.18 -0.43 -13.59
N ILE A 142 3.43 -1.18 -12.52
CA ILE A 142 2.71 -2.43 -12.22
C ILE A 142 1.84 -2.24 -10.98
N ALA A 143 0.59 -2.69 -11.04
CA ALA A 143 -0.31 -2.66 -9.89
C ALA A 143 0.25 -3.53 -8.77
N THR A 144 0.00 -3.20 -7.50
CA THR A 144 0.40 -4.06 -6.38
C THR A 144 -0.69 -4.05 -5.31
N SER A 145 -1.15 -5.22 -4.90
CA SER A 145 -2.11 -5.39 -3.81
C SER A 145 -1.39 -5.85 -2.55
N VAL A 146 -1.74 -5.28 -1.41
CA VAL A 146 -1.15 -5.59 -0.10
C VAL A 146 -2.25 -5.73 0.94
N LEU A 147 -2.20 -6.78 1.75
CA LEU A 147 -3.03 -6.91 2.95
C LEU A 147 -2.18 -6.68 4.18
N ILE A 148 -2.59 -5.73 5.01
CA ILE A 148 -1.89 -5.27 6.21
C ILE A 148 -2.80 -5.57 7.41
N ASP A 149 -2.29 -6.24 8.44
CA ASP A 149 -3.06 -6.48 9.67
C ASP A 149 -3.10 -5.27 10.61
N LYS A 150 -3.90 -5.38 11.68
CA LYS A 150 -4.05 -4.33 12.71
C LYS A 150 -2.74 -3.90 13.38
N ASN A 151 -1.68 -4.70 13.29
CA ASN A 151 -0.36 -4.45 13.86
C ASN A 151 0.67 -3.98 12.81
N ARG A 152 0.20 -3.57 11.63
CA ARG A 152 1.00 -3.16 10.46
C ARG A 152 1.85 -4.27 9.85
N VAL A 153 1.50 -5.53 10.08
CA VAL A 153 2.24 -6.65 9.49
C VAL A 153 1.62 -7.02 8.16
N VAL A 154 2.44 -7.18 7.12
CA VAL A 154 1.99 -7.64 5.80
C VAL A 154 1.62 -9.12 5.87
N ARG A 155 0.40 -9.42 5.41
CA ARG A 155 -0.17 -10.79 5.40
C ARG A 155 -0.39 -11.33 4.00
N TYR A 156 -0.38 -10.44 3.00
CA TYR A 156 -0.43 -10.79 1.58
C TYR A 156 0.20 -9.65 0.78
N ILE A 157 0.94 -9.99 -0.27
CA ILE A 157 1.41 -9.04 -1.28
C ILE A 157 1.45 -9.73 -2.64
N TYR A 158 1.02 -9.01 -3.68
CA TYR A 158 1.07 -9.50 -5.05
C TYR A 158 1.22 -8.32 -6.02
N SER A 159 2.16 -8.43 -6.95
CA SER A 159 2.37 -7.44 -8.02
C SER A 159 1.78 -7.94 -9.34
N GLY A 160 1.02 -7.08 -10.00
CA GLY A 160 0.23 -7.33 -11.19
C GLY A 160 -1.26 -7.37 -10.89
N LYS A 161 -2.02 -7.84 -11.88
CA LYS A 161 -3.43 -8.18 -11.72
C LYS A 161 -3.53 -9.40 -10.79
N THR A 162 -4.15 -9.23 -9.63
CA THR A 162 -4.33 -10.30 -8.65
C THR A 162 -5.14 -11.44 -9.26
N PRO A 163 -4.66 -12.69 -9.23
CA PRO A 163 -5.42 -13.83 -9.73
C PRO A 163 -6.73 -14.02 -8.96
N GLU A 164 -7.81 -14.38 -9.67
CA GLU A 164 -9.11 -14.67 -9.03
C GLU A 164 -9.02 -15.80 -7.99
N ALA A 165 -8.14 -16.78 -8.24
CA ALA A 165 -7.87 -17.88 -7.32
C ALA A 165 -7.33 -17.42 -5.94
N ASN A 166 -6.78 -16.20 -5.84
CA ASN A 166 -6.27 -15.66 -4.58
C ASN A 166 -7.37 -14.97 -3.75
N ILE A 167 -8.54 -14.67 -4.32
CA ILE A 167 -9.62 -13.96 -3.63
C ILE A 167 -10.09 -14.70 -2.37
N PRO A 168 -10.32 -16.02 -2.38
CA PRO A 168 -10.70 -16.75 -1.18
C PRO A 168 -9.67 -16.61 -0.05
N GLN A 169 -8.38 -16.68 -0.37
CA GLN A 169 -7.30 -16.50 0.60
C GLN A 169 -7.31 -15.09 1.20
N ILE A 170 -7.50 -14.05 0.38
CA ILE A 170 -7.57 -12.66 0.85
C ILE A 170 -8.73 -12.48 1.84
N ILE A 171 -9.92 -13.04 1.52
CA ILE A 171 -11.10 -13.00 2.39
C ILE A 171 -10.81 -13.70 3.73
N GLU A 172 -10.19 -14.88 3.70
CA GLU A 172 -9.85 -15.63 4.90
C GLU A 172 -8.87 -14.86 5.79
N LEU A 173 -7.83 -14.26 5.19
CA LEU A 173 -6.86 -13.44 5.92
C LEU A 173 -7.51 -12.21 6.54
N ILE A 174 -8.43 -11.53 5.82
CA ILE A 174 -9.21 -10.42 6.39
C ILE A 174 -9.95 -10.89 7.65
N LYS A 175 -10.72 -11.97 7.56
CA LYS A 175 -11.47 -12.51 8.71
C LYS A 175 -10.56 -12.84 9.87
N LYS A 176 -9.51 -13.63 9.61
CA LYS A 176 -8.53 -14.07 10.62
C LYS A 176 -7.92 -12.89 11.38
N TYR A 177 -7.45 -11.86 10.69
CA TYR A 177 -6.73 -10.75 11.32
C TYR A 177 -7.65 -9.64 11.84
N SER A 178 -8.90 -9.59 11.40
CA SER A 178 -9.93 -8.70 11.96
C SER A 178 -10.56 -9.25 13.24
N GLU A 179 -10.61 -10.57 13.41
CA GLU A 179 -11.24 -11.23 14.56
C GLU A 179 -10.23 -11.70 15.63
N ALA A 180 -8.94 -11.76 15.28
CA ALA A 180 -7.88 -11.99 16.25
C ALA A 180 -7.96 -10.94 17.37
N LYS A 181 -7.93 -11.41 18.63
CA LYS A 181 -7.87 -10.54 19.81
C LYS A 181 -6.56 -9.76 19.88
#